data_AF-A0A6N7C4Z1-F1
#
_entry.id   AF-A0A6N7C4Z1-F1
#
_cell.length_a   1.000
_cell.length_b   1.000
_cell.length_c   1.000
_cell.angle_alpha   90.00
_cell.angle_beta   90.00
_cell.angle_gamma   90.00
#
_symmetry.space_group_name_H-M   'P 1'
#
loop_
_entity.id
_entity.type
_entity.pdbx_description
1 polymer ?
#
loop_
_entity_poly.entity_id
_entity_poly.type
_entity_poly.pdbx_seq_one_letter_code
_entity_poly.pdbx_strand_id
1 'polypeptide(L)' 'MVLRDAAAVDIADPVGVYFGTRGGEVYGSADEGATFRTVAAHLPDVLCVRAAVIES' A
#
# COMPACT_ATOMS: atom_id res chain seq x y z
N MET A 1 -2.27 -16.93 -3.61
CA MET A 1 -1.24 -16.33 -4.47
C MET A 1 -0.51 -15.28 -3.64
N VAL A 2 0.82 -15.26 -3.65
CA VAL A 2 1.61 -14.31 -2.85
C VAL A 2 2.07 -13.19 -3.76
N LEU A 3 1.59 -11.96 -3.53
CA LEU A 3 2.04 -10.74 -4.22
C LEU A 3 3.16 -10.09 -3.40
N ARG A 4 4.36 -10.68 -3.40
CA ARG A 4 5.47 -10.18 -2.57
C ARG A 4 5.80 -8.72 -2.86
N ASP A 5 5.77 -8.32 -4.13
CA ASP A 5 6.14 -6.96 -4.53
C ASP A 5 4.99 -5.96 -4.42
N ALA A 6 3.75 -6.43 -4.26
CA ALA A 6 2.59 -5.55 -4.10
C ALA A 6 2.39 -5.15 -2.64
N ALA A 7 3.42 -5.18 -1.80
CA ALA A 7 3.38 -4.65 -0.44
C ALA A 7 4.61 -3.78 -0.18
N ALA A 8 4.42 -2.66 0.51
CA ALA A 8 5.48 -1.74 0.91
C ALA A 8 5.17 -1.09 2.25
N VAL A 9 6.21 -0.60 2.91
CA VAL A 9 6.11 0.25 4.11
C VAL A 9 6.86 1.56 3.88
N ASP A 10 6.44 2.62 4.54
CA ASP A 10 7.20 3.87 4.58
C ASP A 10 8.15 3.93 5.79
N ILE A 11 8.66 5.12 6.09
CA ILE A 11 9.58 5.41 7.20
C ILE A 11 8.96 6.38 8.23
N ALA A 12 7.64 6.53 8.24
CA ALA A 12 6.94 7.38 9.19
C ALA A 12 6.87 6.72 10.59
N ASP A 13 6.50 7.52 11.59
CA ASP A 13 6.21 7.06 12.94
C ASP A 13 4.84 7.61 13.37
N PRO A 14 3.77 6.78 13.43
CA PRO A 14 3.73 5.33 13.15
C PRO A 14 3.98 4.97 11.66
N VAL A 15 4.47 3.76 11.42
CA VAL A 15 4.78 3.28 10.05
C VAL A 15 3.52 3.10 9.22
N GLY A 16 3.56 3.59 7.98
CA GLY A 16 2.55 3.34 6.97
C GLY A 16 2.75 1.98 6.30
N VAL A 17 1.66 1.24 6.12
CA VAL A 17 1.65 -0.07 5.45
C VAL A 17 0.75 -0.01 4.23
N TYR A 18 1.25 -0.43 3.07
CA TYR A 18 0.55 -0.32 1.79
C TYR A 18 0.58 -1.64 1.05
N PHE A 19 -0.53 -2.03 0.41
CA PHE A 19 -0.53 -3.17 -0.48
C PHE A 19 -1.55 -3.07 -1.62
N GLY A 20 -1.25 -3.74 -2.73
CA GLY A 20 -2.08 -3.85 -3.92
C GLY A 20 -2.73 -5.23 -4.05
N THR A 21 -3.88 -5.27 -4.71
CA THR A 21 -4.62 -6.51 -5.00
C THR A 21 -4.64 -6.80 -6.50
N ARG A 22 -5.05 -8.03 -6.87
CA ARG A 22 -5.44 -8.34 -8.25
C ARG A 22 -6.82 -7.82 -8.65
N GLY A 23 -7.60 -7.31 -7.69
CA GLY A 23 -8.86 -6.63 -7.98
C GLY A 23 -8.67 -5.20 -8.47
N GLY A 24 -7.43 -4.71 -8.51
CA GLY A 24 -7.12 -3.35 -8.93
C GLY A 24 -7.26 -2.31 -7.82
N GLU A 25 -7.20 -2.73 -6.56
CA GLU A 25 -7.23 -1.85 -5.41
C GLU A 25 -5.86 -1.71 -4.75
N VAL A 26 -5.60 -0.53 -4.20
CA VAL A 26 -4.48 -0.25 -3.31
C VAL A 26 -5.05 0.14 -1.96
N TYR A 27 -4.61 -0.53 -0.91
CA TYR A 27 -4.94 -0.23 0.47
C TYR A 27 -3.73 0.38 1.18
N GLY A 28 -4.02 1.26 2.13
CA GLY A 28 -3.02 1.89 2.98
C GLY A 28 -3.51 1.96 4.42
N SER A 29 -2.58 1.78 5.34
CA SER A 29 -2.72 2.00 6.78
C SER A 29 -1.72 3.08 7.19
N ALA A 30 -2.10 3.90 8.17
CA ALA A 30 -1.22 4.87 8.83
C ALA A 30 -1.12 4.60 10.34
N ASP A 31 -1.42 3.36 10.74
CA ASP A 31 -1.50 2.90 12.12
C ASP A 31 -0.89 1.48 12.25
N GLU A 32 0.25 1.27 11.59
CA GLU A 32 1.03 0.03 11.64
C GLU A 32 0.25 -1.22 11.17
N GLY A 33 -0.76 -1.04 10.33
CA GLY A 33 -1.62 -2.10 9.82
C GLY A 33 -2.83 -2.42 10.69
N ALA A 34 -3.14 -1.61 11.70
CA ALA A 34 -4.33 -1.83 12.52
C ALA A 34 -5.63 -1.58 11.74
N THR A 35 -5.68 -0.56 10.88
CA THR A 35 -6.80 -0.27 10.00
C THR A 35 -6.36 0.05 8.58
N PHE A 36 -7.12 -0.42 7.59
CA PHE A 36 -6.85 -0.18 6.19
C PHE A 36 -7.95 0.64 5.53
N ARG A 37 -7.53 1.59 4.71
CA ARG A 37 -8.41 2.37 3.83
C ARG A 37 -7.98 2.20 2.37
N THR A 38 -8.93 2.27 1.45
CA THR A 38 -8.63 2.30 0.02
C THR A 38 -7.93 3.62 -0.33
N VAL A 39 -6.76 3.53 -0.97
CA VAL A 39 -5.95 4.65 -1.48
C VAL A 39 -6.24 4.87 -2.97
N ALA A 40 -6.37 3.78 -3.73
CA ALA A 40 -6.72 3.81 -5.15
C ALA A 40 -7.57 2.57 -5.50
N ALA A 41 -8.39 2.66 -6.54
CA ALA A 41 -9.25 1.57 -7.01
C ALA A 41 -9.43 1.62 -8.54
N HIS A 42 -9.99 0.55 -9.10
CA HIS A 42 -10.28 0.41 -10.54
C HIS A 42 -9.03 0.42 -11.44
N LEU A 43 -7.91 -0.05 -10.89
CA LEU A 43 -6.69 -0.28 -11.66
C LEU A 43 -6.72 -1.68 -12.32
N PRO A 44 -5.82 -1.95 -13.28
CA PRO A 44 -5.43 -3.33 -13.57
C PRO A 44 -4.78 -4.01 -12.35
N ASP A 45 -4.43 -5.30 -12.48
CA ASP A 45 -3.68 -6.04 -11.44
C ASP A 45 -2.51 -5.23 -10.87
N VAL A 46 -2.54 -4.96 -9.56
CA VAL A 46 -1.45 -4.25 -8.89
C VAL A 46 -0.37 -5.26 -8.52
N LEU A 47 0.67 -5.31 -9.35
CA LEU A 47 1.77 -6.27 -9.18
C LEU A 47 2.90 -5.76 -8.28
N CYS A 48 3.04 -4.44 -8.14
CA CYS A 48 4.08 -3.82 -7.31
C CYS A 48 3.56 -2.55 -6.64
N VAL A 49 3.94 -2.33 -5.38
CA VAL A 49 3.70 -1.10 -4.61
C VAL A 49 5.04 -0.60 -4.08
N ARG A 50 5.24 0.73 -4.10
CA ARG A 50 6.41 1.39 -3.48
C ARG A 50 5.92 2.59 -2.68
N ALA A 51 6.44 2.74 -1.47
CA ALA A 51 6.22 3.92 -0.64
C ALA A 51 7.47 4.82 -0.69
N ALA A 52 7.26 6.12 -0.75
CA ALA A 52 8.32 7.12 -0.69
C ALA A 52 7.79 8.37 0.04
N VAL A 53 8.62 8.94 0.90
CA VAL A 53 8.36 10.25 1.49
C VAL A 53 8.81 11.29 0.47
N ILE A 54 7.89 12.17 0.05
CA ILE A 54 8.17 13.23 -0.90
C ILE A 54 8.30 14.53 -0.10
N GLU A 55 9.49 15.13 -0.13
CA GLU A 55 9.69 16.49 0.41
C GLU A 55 8.90 17.48 -0.44
N SER A 56 8.15 18.37 0.22
CA SER A 56 7.33 19.41 -0.44
C SER A 56 8.13 20.70 -0.64
#